data_AF-A0A9D6MMQ6-F1
#
_entry.id   AF-A0A9D6MMQ6-F1
#
_cell.length_a   1.000
_cell.length_b   1.000
_cell.length_c   1.000
_cell.angle_alpha   90.00
_cell.angle_beta   90.00
_cell.angle_gamma   90.00
#
_symmetry.space_group_name_H-M   'P 1'
#
loop_
_entity.id
_entity.type
_entity.pdbx_description
1 polymer ?
#
loop_
_entity_poly.entity_id
_entity_poly.type
_entity_poly.pdbx_seq_one_letter_code
_entity_poly.pdbx_strand_id
1 'polypeptide(L)'
;MNHITLRFPDDTIGRCDEIRAAADRGEAHTVQILGNDIKCGAARLALDEVRNLAAALEALGRNTRIDPMAAMVDLLESELASARRAVVDSAPQPTCLP
;
A
#
# COMPACT_ATOMS: atom_id res chain seq x y z
N MET A 1 11.29 5.96 -17.63
CA MET A 1 10.54 5.41 -16.48
C MET A 1 10.18 6.57 -15.57
N ASN A 2 8.91 6.77 -15.22
CA ASN A 2 8.46 7.97 -14.51
C ASN A 2 8.82 7.85 -13.01
N HIS A 3 9.49 8.84 -12.42
CA HIS A 3 9.95 8.78 -11.01
C HIS A 3 8.81 8.58 -9.99
N ILE A 4 7.58 8.88 -10.38
CA ILE A 4 6.36 8.72 -9.58
C ILE A 4 6.05 7.23 -9.32
N THR A 5 6.33 6.34 -10.29
CA THR A 5 6.00 4.91 -10.19
C THR A 5 6.88 4.18 -9.17
N LEU A 6 8.12 4.64 -8.97
CA LEU A 6 9.09 4.03 -8.06
C LEU A 6 8.84 4.40 -6.59
N ARG A 7 8.31 5.60 -6.32
CA ARG A 7 8.14 6.09 -4.94
C ARG A 7 6.89 5.57 -4.26
N PHE A 8 5.84 5.24 -5.02
CA PHE A 8 4.57 4.83 -4.42
C PHE A 8 4.68 3.59 -3.53
N PRO A 9 5.33 2.47 -3.94
CA PRO A 9 5.46 1.32 -3.06
C PRO A 9 6.26 1.64 -1.79
N ASP A 10 7.37 2.37 -1.90
CA ASP A 10 8.21 2.74 -0.76
C ASP A 10 7.47 3.67 0.23
N ASP A 11 6.81 4.72 -0.29
CA ASP A 11 6.04 5.65 0.53
C ASP A 11 4.84 4.96 1.20
N THR A 12 4.25 3.97 0.53
CA THR A 12 3.07 3.25 1.04
C THR A 12 3.45 2.20 2.09
N ILE A 13 4.63 1.58 2.00
CA ILE A 13 5.15 0.73 3.08
C ILE A 13 5.27 1.53 4.37
N GLY A 14 5.81 2.76 4.33
CA GLY A 14 5.84 3.63 5.52
C GLY A 14 4.46 3.95 6.09
N ARG A 15 3.43 4.06 5.24
CA ARG A 15 2.03 4.26 5.69
C ARG A 15 1.40 3.02 6.31
N CYS A 16 1.92 1.82 6.07
CA CYS A 16 1.40 0.60 6.71
C CYS A 16 1.63 0.64 8.22
N ASP A 17 2.77 1.18 8.67
CA ASP A 17 3.03 1.44 10.09
C ASP A 17 2.05 2.46 10.69
N GLU A 18 1.71 3.51 9.95
CA GLU A 18 0.69 4.48 10.38
C GLU A 18 -0.69 3.83 10.53
N ILE A 19 -1.06 2.92 9.62
CA ILE A 19 -2.33 2.18 9.70
C ILE A 19 -2.33 1.24 10.90
N ARG A 20 -1.25 0.51 11.17
CA ARG A 20 -1.14 -0.34 12.37
C ARG A 20 -1.30 0.49 13.64
N ALA A 21 -0.54 1.58 13.73
CA ALA A 21 -0.56 2.42 14.92
C ALA A 21 -1.95 3.06 15.13
N ALA A 22 -2.65 3.43 14.06
CA ALA A 22 -4.03 3.89 14.12
C ALA A 22 -4.99 2.78 14.57
N ALA A 23 -4.86 1.56 14.05
CA ALA A 23 -5.67 0.42 14.46
C ALA A 23 -5.47 0.10 15.95
N ASP A 24 -4.21 0.06 16.43
CA ASP A 24 -3.88 -0.19 17.85
C ASP A 24 -4.44 0.88 18.79
N ARG A 25 -4.50 2.14 18.32
CA ARG A 25 -5.09 3.27 19.08
C ARG A 25 -6.62 3.34 18.98
N GLY A 26 -7.25 2.45 18.22
CA GLY A 26 -8.70 2.49 18.01
C GLY A 26 -9.18 3.56 17.01
N GLU A 27 -8.26 4.15 16.25
CA GLU A 27 -8.52 5.29 15.36
C GLU A 27 -9.05 4.83 13.98
N ALA A 28 -10.24 4.21 13.98
CA ALA A 28 -10.83 3.63 12.77
C ALA A 28 -11.01 4.65 11.61
N HIS A 29 -11.25 5.93 11.94
CA HIS A 29 -11.35 6.98 10.93
C HIS A 29 -10.00 7.30 10.26
N THR A 30 -8.90 7.25 11.01
CA THR A 30 -7.55 7.40 10.45
C THR A 30 -7.25 6.24 9.49
N VAL A 31 -7.58 5.00 9.87
CA VAL A 31 -7.46 3.83 9.00
C VAL A 31 -8.28 3.98 7.72
N GLN A 32 -9.51 4.51 7.84
CA GLN A 32 -10.35 4.78 6.68
C GLN A 32 -9.69 5.75 5.69
N ILE A 33 -9.17 6.88 6.18
CA ILE A 33 -8.53 7.92 5.35
C ILE A 33 -7.30 7.33 4.64
N LEU A 34 -6.41 6.69 5.40
CA LEU A 34 -5.19 6.09 4.87
C LEU A 34 -5.51 5.00 3.84
N GLY A 35 -6.50 4.14 4.10
CA GLY A 35 -6.97 3.14 3.13
C GLY A 35 -7.47 3.75 1.83
N ASN A 36 -8.27 4.82 1.90
CA ASN A 36 -8.75 5.52 0.71
C ASN A 36 -7.61 6.15 -0.12
N ASP A 37 -6.62 6.74 0.54
CA ASP A 37 -5.48 7.38 -0.12
C ASP A 37 -4.61 6.35 -0.85
N ILE A 38 -4.33 5.22 -0.21
CA ILE A 38 -3.59 4.10 -0.82
C ILE A 38 -4.36 3.53 -2.00
N LYS A 39 -5.67 3.29 -1.85
CA LYS A 39 -6.56 2.82 -2.92
C LYS A 39 -6.48 3.73 -4.15
N CYS A 40 -6.56 5.05 -3.94
CA CYS A 40 -6.46 6.02 -5.04
C CYS A 40 -5.10 5.98 -5.73
N GLY A 41 -4.01 5.86 -4.97
CA GLY A 41 -2.65 5.75 -5.53
C GLY A 41 -2.44 4.46 -6.32
N ALA A 42 -2.87 3.32 -5.76
CA ALA A 42 -2.78 2.02 -6.41
C ALA A 42 -3.57 1.96 -7.72
N ALA A 43 -4.76 2.56 -7.76
CA ALA A 43 -5.58 2.65 -8.97
C ALA A 43 -4.89 3.41 -10.12
N ARG A 44 -4.15 4.48 -9.81
CA ARG A 44 -3.38 5.26 -10.81
C ARG A 44 -2.23 4.48 -11.42
N LEU A 45 -1.73 3.47 -10.71
CA LEU A 45 -0.58 2.66 -11.10
C LEU A 45 -0.98 1.25 -11.57
N ALA A 46 -2.28 0.98 -11.70
CA ALA A 46 -2.82 -0.34 -12.06
C ALA A 46 -2.33 -1.48 -11.14
N LEU A 47 -2.14 -1.19 -9.84
CA LEU A 47 -1.81 -2.18 -8.82
C LEU A 47 -3.11 -2.74 -8.21
N ASP A 48 -3.78 -3.63 -8.94
CA ASP A 48 -5.14 -4.08 -8.60
C ASP A 48 -5.24 -4.73 -7.22
N GLU A 49 -4.28 -5.58 -6.82
CA GLU A 49 -4.33 -6.27 -5.53
C GLU A 49 -4.13 -5.30 -4.36
N VAL A 50 -3.16 -4.38 -4.48
CA VAL A 50 -2.93 -3.29 -3.52
C VAL A 50 -4.19 -2.42 -3.40
N ARG A 51 -4.85 -2.11 -4.53
CA ARG A 51 -6.10 -1.34 -4.53
C ARG A 51 -7.21 -2.07 -3.78
N ASN A 52 -7.36 -3.39 -3.99
CA ASN A 52 -8.41 -4.20 -3.36
C ASN A 52 -8.20 -4.29 -1.84
N LEU A 53 -6.97 -4.54 -1.39
CA LEU A 53 -6.62 -4.59 0.03
C LEU A 53 -6.81 -3.22 0.71
N ALA A 54 -6.41 -2.13 0.05
CA ALA A 54 -6.62 -0.78 0.57
C ALA A 54 -8.12 -0.42 0.65
N ALA A 55 -8.93 -0.85 -0.31
CA ALA A 55 -10.38 -0.69 -0.26
C ALA A 55 -11.01 -1.50 0.89
N ALA A 56 -10.47 -2.69 1.20
CA ALA A 56 -10.90 -3.48 2.36
C ALA A 56 -10.57 -2.76 3.68
N LEU A 57 -9.36 -2.20 3.83
CA LEU A 57 -8.99 -1.38 5.00
C LEU A 57 -9.88 -0.15 5.16
N GLU A 58 -10.15 0.55 4.06
CA GLU A 58 -11.09 1.68 4.06
C GLU A 58 -12.47 1.27 4.56
N ALA A 59 -12.99 0.14 4.09
CA ALA A 59 -14.28 -0.39 4.50
C ALA A 59 -14.28 -0.82 5.98
N LEU A 60 -13.21 -1.43 6.47
CA LEU A 60 -13.06 -1.80 7.88
C LEU A 60 -13.05 -0.56 8.78
N GLY A 61 -12.29 0.48 8.41
CA GLY A 61 -12.26 1.76 9.11
C GLY A 61 -13.62 2.44 9.16
N ARG A 62 -14.32 2.47 8.01
CA ARG A 62 -15.68 3.01 7.91
C ARG A 62 -16.69 2.30 8.80
N ASN A 63 -16.54 0.97 8.97
CA ASN A 63 -17.43 0.15 9.80
C ASN A 63 -16.91 -0.04 11.24
N THR A 64 -15.86 0.69 11.64
CA THR A 64 -15.22 0.60 12.97
C THR A 64 -14.82 -0.83 13.37
N ARG A 65 -14.47 -1.68 12.40
CA ARG A 65 -14.09 -3.09 12.64
C ARG A 65 -12.57 -3.20 12.72
N ILE A 66 -12.03 -3.17 13.93
CA ILE A 66 -10.59 -3.01 14.16
C ILE A 66 -9.84 -4.35 14.19
N ASP A 67 -10.42 -5.39 14.78
CA ASP A 67 -9.78 -6.71 14.91
C ASP A 67 -9.17 -7.29 13.61
N PRO A 68 -9.82 -7.19 12.43
CA PRO A 68 -9.25 -7.73 11.19
C PRO A 68 -8.20 -6.81 10.53
N MET A 69 -7.99 -5.58 11.02
CA MET A 69 -7.14 -4.59 10.34
C MET A 69 -5.66 -5.02 10.31
N ALA A 70 -5.13 -5.59 11.40
CA ALA A 70 -3.72 -5.96 11.48
C ALA A 70 -3.33 -6.99 10.39
N ALA A 71 -4.10 -8.07 10.27
CA ALA A 71 -3.88 -9.08 9.24
C ALA A 71 -4.01 -8.50 7.82
N MET A 72 -4.91 -7.54 7.62
CA MET A 72 -5.08 -6.88 6.32
C MET A 72 -3.89 -5.97 5.97
N VAL A 73 -3.28 -5.32 6.96
CA VAL A 73 -2.05 -4.53 6.75
C VAL A 73 -0.87 -5.43 6.38
N ASP A 74 -0.73 -6.59 7.00
CA ASP A 74 0.36 -7.52 6.66
C ASP A 74 0.24 -8.05 5.21
N LEU A 75 -0.98 -8.33 4.76
CA LEU A 75 -1.24 -8.67 3.35
C LEU A 75 -0.91 -7.50 2.42
N LEU A 76 -1.30 -6.27 2.79
CA LEU A 76 -1.01 -5.07 2.00
C LEU A 76 0.50 -4.85 1.85
N GLU A 77 1.28 -5.02 2.91
CA GLU A 77 2.73 -4.91 2.85
C GLU A 77 3.38 -5.97 1.98
N SER A 78 2.92 -7.22 2.07
CA SER A 78 3.41 -8.31 1.22
C SER A 78 3.22 -7.97 -0.27
N GLU A 79 2.05 -7.46 -0.64
CA GLU A 79 1.77 -7.05 -2.01
C GLU A 79 2.56 -5.82 -2.45
N LEU A 80 2.75 -4.83 -1.57
CA LEU A 80 3.60 -3.67 -1.86
C LEU A 80 5.06 -4.08 -2.08
N ALA A 81 5.59 -5.02 -1.27
CA ALA A 81 6.92 -5.57 -1.44
C ALA A 81 7.05 -6.35 -2.75
N SER A 82 6.00 -7.08 -3.15
CA SER A 82 5.92 -7.76 -4.45
C SER A 82 5.93 -6.77 -5.61
N ALA A 83 5.07 -5.74 -5.57
CA ALA A 83 5.01 -4.68 -6.56
C ALA A 83 6.35 -3.94 -6.69
N ARG A 84 7.01 -3.65 -5.56
CA ARG A 84 8.34 -3.04 -5.53
C ARG A 84 9.37 -3.87 -6.27
N ARG A 85 9.43 -5.19 -6.02
CA ARG A 85 10.34 -6.10 -6.74
C ARG A 85 10.09 -6.09 -8.24
N ALA A 86 8.82 -6.18 -8.65
CA ALA A 86 8.45 -6.16 -10.07
C ALA A 86 8.90 -4.87 -10.78
N VAL A 87 8.83 -3.72 -10.10
CA VAL A 87 9.29 -2.43 -10.64
C VAL A 87 10.83 -2.37 -10.75
N VAL A 88 11.56 -2.94 -9.78
CA VAL A 88 13.03 -3.01 -9.80
C VAL A 88 13.53 -3.94 -10.89
N ASP A 89 12.93 -5.12 -11.03
CA ASP A 89 13.34 -6.12 -12.02
C ASP A 89 13.00 -5.70 -13.46
N SER A 90 12.00 -4.83 -13.63
CA SER A 90 11.62 -4.24 -14.93
C SER A 90 12.46 -3.01 -15.30
N ALA A 91 13.33 -2.53 -14.43
CA ALA A 91 14.24 -1.42 -14.75
C ALA A 91 15.30 -1.91 -15.76
N PRO A 92 15.53 -1.19 -16.88
CA PRO A 92 16.58 -1.56 -17.81
C PRO A 92 17.92 -1.57 -17.06
N GLN A 93 18.62 -2.72 -17.08
CA GLN A 93 19.98 -2.77 -16.54
C GLN A 93 20.85 -1.75 -17.28
N PRO A 94 21.71 -0.99 -16.57
CA PRO A 94 22.70 -0.17 -17.24
C PRO A 94 23.60 -1.12 -18.01
N THR A 95 23.42 -1.20 -19.33
CA THR A 95 24.37 -1.88 -20.20
C THR A 95 25.67 -1.10 -20.12
N CYS A 96 26.61 -1.57 -19.31
CA CYS A 96 28.02 -1.24 -19.51
C CYS A 96 28.38 -1.73 -20.91
N LEU A 97 28.46 -0.81 -21.87
CA LEU A 97 29.12 -1.10 -23.15
C LEU A 97 30.62 -1.32 -22.88
N PRO A 98 31.24 -2.29 -23.56
CA PRO A 98 32.66 -2.60 -23.43
C PRO A 98 33.57 -1.47 -23.92
#